data_AF-G8TK15-F1
#
_entry.id   AF-G8TK15-F1
#
_cell.length_a   1.000
_cell.length_b   1.000
_cell.length_c   1.000
_cell.angle_alpha   90.00
_cell.angle_beta   90.00
_cell.angle_gamma   90.00
#
_symmetry.space_group_name_H-M   'P 1'
#
loop_
_entity.id
_entity.type
_entity.pdbx_description
1 polymer ?
#
loop_
_entity_poly.entity_id
_entity_poly.type
_entity_poly.pdbx_seq_one_letter_code
_entity_poly.pdbx_strand_id
1 'polypeptide(L)'
;MRQQHSSISKSDSVSPNETAHNLFQPIMADSVEVMEYFYKGKIQDLEQSLTQLNLLDNAREIAGLCKEIIRTKEMLQKIMTK
;
A
#
# COMPACT_ATOMS: atom_id res chain seq x y z
N MET A 1 34.82 -44.15 -24.79
CA MET A 1 34.33 -44.51 -23.43
C MET A 1 34.59 -43.37 -22.46
N ARG A 2 33.55 -42.60 -22.10
CA ARG A 2 33.19 -42.09 -20.75
C ARG A 2 32.16 -40.97 -20.93
N GLN A 3 30.97 -41.19 -20.39
CA GLN A 3 29.87 -40.23 -20.26
C GLN A 3 30.20 -39.18 -19.18
N GLN A 4 29.56 -38.01 -19.23
CA GLN A 4 28.73 -37.47 -18.13
C GLN A 4 27.90 -36.25 -18.58
N HIS A 5 26.65 -36.21 -18.15
CA HIS A 5 25.62 -35.20 -18.42
C HIS A 5 25.50 -34.17 -17.26
N SER A 6 24.96 -33.00 -17.61
CA SER A 6 24.09 -32.11 -16.81
C SER A 6 24.65 -31.38 -15.58
N SER A 7 24.44 -30.06 -15.55
CA SER A 7 24.05 -29.34 -14.33
C SER A 7 23.20 -28.11 -14.67
N ILE A 8 21.93 -28.19 -14.28
CA ILE A 8 20.97 -27.10 -14.07
C ILE A 8 21.46 -26.18 -12.94
N SER A 9 21.22 -24.87 -13.05
CA SER A 9 20.72 -23.96 -11.98
C SER A 9 20.65 -22.52 -12.53
N LYS A 10 19.47 -22.00 -12.90
CA LYS A 10 18.59 -21.15 -12.08
C LYS A 10 19.32 -20.02 -11.32
N SER A 11 19.12 -18.78 -11.77
CA SER A 11 18.46 -17.77 -10.93
C SER A 11 18.16 -16.54 -11.77
N ASP A 12 16.86 -16.33 -11.98
CA ASP A 12 16.28 -15.06 -12.40
C ASP A 12 16.77 -13.96 -11.44
N SER A 13 17.48 -12.97 -11.96
CA SER A 13 17.73 -11.73 -11.25
C SER A 13 16.45 -10.89 -11.29
N VAL A 14 15.45 -11.27 -10.50
CA VAL A 14 14.34 -10.36 -10.18
C VAL A 14 14.91 -9.28 -9.29
N SER A 15 15.07 -8.08 -9.86
CA SER A 15 15.44 -6.86 -9.16
C SER A 15 14.48 -6.64 -7.98
N PRO A 16 14.96 -6.67 -6.72
CA PRO A 16 14.10 -6.49 -5.56
C PRO A 16 14.16 -5.01 -5.14
N ASN A 17 13.67 -4.06 -5.94
CA ASN A 17 13.71 -2.64 -5.52
C ASN A 17 12.70 -1.70 -6.20
N GLU A 18 11.52 -2.17 -6.58
CA GLU A 18 10.40 -1.28 -7.00
C GLU A 18 9.16 -1.41 -6.11
N THR A 19 9.32 -1.85 -4.86
CA THR A 19 8.34 -1.53 -3.81
C THR A 19 8.79 -0.25 -3.14
N ALA A 20 8.67 0.85 -3.89
CA ALA A 20 8.60 2.16 -3.28
C ALA A 20 7.45 2.08 -2.27
N HIS A 21 7.81 1.95 -1.01
CA HIS A 21 7.05 2.53 0.08
C HIS A 21 6.79 3.98 -0.33
N ASN A 22 5.69 4.22 -1.04
CA ASN A 22 5.13 5.55 -1.19
C ASN A 22 4.91 6.02 0.25
N LEU A 23 5.87 6.81 0.73
CA LEU A 23 5.83 7.39 2.05
C LEU A 23 4.49 8.10 2.13
N PHE A 24 3.69 7.72 3.12
CA PHE A 24 2.46 8.44 3.45
C PHE A 24 2.88 9.89 3.75
N GLN A 25 2.71 10.77 2.78
CA GLN A 25 3.08 12.17 2.91
C GLN A 25 1.82 12.96 3.23
N PRO A 26 1.80 13.71 4.34
CA PRO A 26 0.67 14.57 4.65
C PRO A 26 0.45 15.57 3.53
N ILE A 27 -0.82 15.81 3.19
CA ILE A 27 -1.16 16.93 2.32
C ILE A 27 -0.97 18.26 3.05
N MET A 28 -0.54 19.27 2.31
CA MET A 28 -0.58 20.67 2.74
C MET A 28 -1.79 21.30 2.06
N ALA A 29 -2.63 21.98 2.83
CA ALA A 29 -3.78 22.71 2.32
C ALA A 29 -3.95 24.03 3.07
N ASP A 30 -4.75 24.93 2.49
CA ASP A 30 -4.93 26.29 3.00
C ASP A 30 -5.69 26.35 4.34
N SER A 31 -6.41 25.29 4.71
CA SER A 31 -7.14 25.20 5.98
C SER A 31 -7.23 23.79 6.55
N VAL A 32 -7.56 23.71 7.84
CA VAL A 32 -7.77 22.44 8.56
C VAL A 32 -8.99 21.70 8.02
N GLU A 33 -10.06 22.42 7.68
CA GLU A 33 -11.29 21.87 7.13
C GLU A 33 -11.05 21.21 5.77
N VAL A 34 -10.21 21.82 4.93
CA VAL A 34 -9.83 21.23 3.63
C VAL A 34 -9.03 19.95 3.83
N MET A 35 -8.10 19.93 4.79
CA MET A 35 -7.37 18.70 5.13
C MET A 35 -8.30 17.61 5.67
N GLU A 36 -9.23 17.96 6.56
CA GLU A 36 -10.21 17.05 7.12
C GLU A 36 -11.08 16.41 6.04
N TYR A 37 -11.63 17.25 5.14
CA TYR A 37 -12.43 16.80 4.00
C TYR A 37 -11.66 15.82 3.12
N PHE A 38 -10.41 16.15 2.77
CA PHE A 38 -9.55 15.28 1.98
C PHE A 38 -9.32 13.91 2.65
N TYR A 39 -8.92 13.89 3.92
CA TYR A 39 -8.64 12.62 4.60
C TYR A 39 -9.88 11.76 4.77
N LYS A 40 -11.05 12.37 5.02
CA LYS A 40 -12.34 11.66 5.03
C LYS A 40 -12.66 11.05 3.67
N GLY A 41 -12.52 11.81 2.58
CA GLY A 41 -12.71 11.31 1.22
C GLY A 41 -11.76 10.16 0.90
N LYS A 42 -10.46 10.32 1.21
CA LYS A 42 -9.46 9.28 1.00
C LYS A 42 -9.79 7.98 1.75
N ILE A 43 -10.29 8.08 2.99
CA ILE A 43 -10.73 6.88 3.74
C ILE A 43 -11.86 6.17 2.99
N GLN A 44 -12.86 6.92 2.50
CA GLN A 44 -13.98 6.35 1.76
C GLN A 44 -13.51 5.66 0.46
N ASP A 45 -12.60 6.27 -0.29
CA ASP A 45 -12.06 5.68 -1.53
C ASP A 45 -11.30 4.37 -1.26
N LEU A 46 -10.51 4.35 -0.17
CA LEU A 46 -9.77 3.15 0.25
C LEU A 46 -10.71 2.04 0.73
N GLU A 47 -11.73 2.39 1.51
CA GLU A 47 -12.75 1.44 1.98
C GLU A 47 -13.55 0.88 0.81
N GLN A 48 -13.93 1.71 -0.16
CA GLN A 48 -14.60 1.28 -1.39
C GLN A 48 -13.71 0.33 -2.20
N SER A 49 -12.43 0.67 -2.39
CA SER A 49 -11.47 -0.20 -3.07
C SER A 49 -11.38 -1.57 -2.40
N LEU A 50 -11.36 -1.61 -1.06
CA LEU A 50 -11.31 -2.85 -0.29
C LEU A 50 -12.54 -3.74 -0.52
N THR A 51 -13.73 -3.16 -0.74
CA THR A 51 -14.94 -3.94 -1.04
C THR A 51 -14.92 -4.64 -2.40
N GLN A 52 -14.06 -4.21 -3.31
CA GLN A 52 -13.95 -4.77 -4.66
C GLN A 52 -12.93 -5.91 -4.74
N LEU A 53 -12.11 -6.10 -3.70
CA LEU A 53 -11.05 -7.09 -3.69
C LEU A 53 -11.52 -8.46 -3.20
N ASN A 54 -11.13 -9.51 -3.91
CA ASN A 54 -11.28 -10.87 -3.44
C ASN A 54 -10.19 -11.23 -2.42
N LEU A 55 -10.60 -11.84 -1.29
CA LEU A 55 -9.69 -12.20 -0.20
C LEU A 55 -8.62 -13.23 -0.58
N LEU A 56 -8.98 -14.25 -1.38
CA LEU A 56 -8.07 -15.33 -1.73
C LEU A 56 -7.01 -14.88 -2.74
N ASP A 57 -7.41 -13.97 -3.64
CA ASP A 57 -6.54 -13.51 -4.73
C ASP A 57 -5.69 -12.29 -4.32
N ASN A 58 -6.22 -11.42 -3.45
CA ASN A 58 -5.65 -10.08 -3.21
C ASN A 58 -5.23 -9.85 -1.75
N ALA A 59 -4.93 -10.91 -0.98
CA ALA A 59 -4.61 -10.80 0.45
C ALA A 59 -3.51 -9.77 0.78
N ARG A 60 -2.47 -9.67 -0.06
CA ARG A 60 -1.37 -8.70 0.14
C ARG A 60 -1.83 -7.26 -0.08
N GLU A 61 -2.65 -7.02 -1.10
CA GLU A 61 -3.19 -5.70 -1.42
C GLU A 61 -4.17 -5.25 -0.35
N ILE A 62 -5.06 -6.14 0.10
CA ILE A 62 -5.97 -5.90 1.23
C ILE A 62 -5.19 -5.48 2.46
N ALA A 63 -4.10 -6.19 2.80
CA ALA A 63 -3.25 -5.82 3.93
C ALA A 63 -2.58 -4.43 3.73
N GLY A 64 -2.23 -4.07 2.49
CA GLY A 64 -1.72 -2.75 2.13
C GLY A 64 -2.76 -1.64 2.36
N LEU A 65 -3.96 -1.81 1.80
CA LEU A 65 -5.08 -0.89 1.95
C LEU A 65 -5.47 -0.71 3.43
N CYS A 66 -5.57 -1.79 4.20
CA CYS A 66 -5.85 -1.71 5.63
C CYS A 66 -4.80 -0.86 6.37
N LYS A 67 -3.51 -1.06 6.09
CA LYS A 67 -2.44 -0.25 6.68
C LYS A 67 -2.54 1.22 6.29
N GLU A 68 -2.94 1.51 5.06
CA GLU A 68 -3.12 2.88 4.59
C GLU A 68 -4.34 3.55 5.23
N ILE A 69 -5.46 2.84 5.37
CA ILE A 69 -6.66 3.32 6.08
C ILE A 69 -6.29 3.70 7.53
N ILE A 70 -5.55 2.85 8.23
CA ILE A 70 -5.13 3.12 9.61
C ILE A 70 -4.29 4.41 9.67
N ARG A 71 -3.25 4.53 8.84
CA ARG A 71 -2.41 5.74 8.81
C ARG A 71 -3.20 7.01 8.47
N THR A 72 -4.15 6.89 7.54
CA THR A 72 -5.01 8.00 7.12
C THR A 72 -5.91 8.45 8.28
N LYS A 73 -6.50 7.50 9.02
CA LYS A 73 -7.30 7.76 10.22
C LYS A 73 -6.47 8.39 11.35
N GLU A 74 -5.25 7.90 11.59
CA GLU A 74 -4.33 8.50 12.56
C GLU A 74 -3.98 9.95 12.20
N MET A 75 -3.76 10.25 10.92
CA MET A 75 -3.47 11.62 10.48
C MET A 75 -4.67 12.55 10.67
N LEU A 76 -5.87 12.07 10.34
CA LEU A 76 -7.11 12.81 10.58
C LEU A 76 -7.28 13.13 12.07
N GLN A 77 -7.05 12.15 12.96
CA GLN A 77 -7.09 12.37 14.40
C GLN A 77 -6.09 13.45 14.86
N LYS A 78 -4.86 13.45 14.34
CA LYS A 78 -3.83 14.46 14.66
C LYS A 78 -4.25 15.87 14.25
N ILE A 79 -5.01 16.00 13.16
CA ILE A 79 -5.50 17.29 12.68
C ILE A 79 -6.66 17.78 13.55
N MET A 80 -7.56 16.89 13.96
CA MET A 80 -8.73 17.23 14.78
C MET A 80 -8.40 17.49 16.26
N THR A 81 -7.26 17.01 16.76
CA THR A 81 -6.83 17.17 18.16
C THR A 81 -5.86 18.35 18.39
N LYS A 82 -5.52 19.08 17.32
CA LYS A 82 -4.75 20.33 17.39
C LYS A 82 -5.66 21.51 17.73
#